data_AF-A0A3S4DLR2-F1
#
_entry.id   AF-A0A3S4DLR2-F1
#
_cell.length_a   1.000
_cell.length_b   1.000
_cell.length_c   1.000
_cell.angle_alpha   90.00
_cell.angle_beta   90.00
_cell.angle_gamma   90.00
#
_symmetry.space_group_name_H-M   'P 1'
#
loop_
_entity.id
_entity.type
_entity.pdbx_description
1 polymer ?
#
loop_
_entity_poly.entity_id
_entity_poly.type
_entity_poly.pdbx_seq_one_letter_code
_entity_poly.pdbx_strand_id
1 'polypeptide(L)'
;MAKGSVINLDFHSFTDPGTGARVTRLTPPEVLCHRNYFYQKCFTQDGRQLLFAAEFDGHRNYYLLDRQQRQAVQLTEGAGDNTFGGFLSPDDRFLYYVKNERELRRVTLSTQEESTVYRVPEEWVGYGTWVANSECTSLVGIEIDRRDWMPLTDWQVFHTFFTKKPRCRLLRVDLHSGKATVIHQAATWLGHPIYRPNDDSCVAFCHEGPHDRVDARMWLI
;
A
#
# COMPACT_ATOMS: atom_id res chain seq x y z
N MET A 1 -10.86 10.89 17.20
CA MET A 1 -10.06 12.07 16.79
C MET A 1 -10.33 12.36 15.34
N ALA A 2 -10.14 13.59 14.90
CA ALA A 2 -10.39 13.98 13.51
C ALA A 2 -9.07 14.11 12.74
N LYS A 3 -9.14 14.07 11.42
CA LYS A 3 -8.01 14.37 10.52
C LYS A 3 -7.32 15.69 10.93
N GLY A 4 -5.99 15.71 10.92
CA GLY A 4 -5.18 16.85 11.35
C GLY A 4 -4.92 16.93 12.87
N SER A 5 -5.55 16.08 13.69
CA SER A 5 -5.23 15.99 15.12
C SER A 5 -3.77 15.62 15.35
N VAL A 6 -3.14 16.20 16.38
CA VAL A 6 -1.76 15.94 16.78
C VAL A 6 -1.71 15.13 18.05
N ILE A 7 -0.88 14.10 18.07
CA ILE A 7 -0.70 13.18 19.20
C ILE A 7 0.76 13.25 19.65
N ASN A 8 1.00 13.47 20.94
CA ASN A 8 2.34 13.32 21.52
C ASN A 8 2.60 11.84 21.82
N LEU A 9 3.78 11.35 21.48
CA LEU A 9 4.17 9.95 21.63
C LEU A 9 5.38 9.82 22.56
N ASP A 10 5.31 8.88 23.49
CA ASP A 10 6.40 8.59 24.41
C ASP A 10 7.28 7.47 23.87
N PHE A 11 8.49 7.83 23.46
CA PHE A 11 9.48 6.86 22.98
C PHE A 11 10.14 6.14 24.14
N HIS A 12 10.16 4.81 24.08
CA HIS A 12 10.75 3.96 25.10
C HIS A 12 11.95 3.20 24.53
N SER A 13 13.16 3.53 24.99
CA SER A 13 14.39 2.82 24.62
C SER A 13 14.73 1.73 25.63
N PHE A 14 15.17 0.58 25.15
CA PHE A 14 15.71 -0.52 25.96
C PHE A 14 16.85 -1.22 25.21
N THR A 15 17.59 -2.08 25.92
CA THR A 15 18.64 -2.91 25.33
C THR A 15 18.11 -4.32 25.13
N ASP A 16 18.23 -4.84 23.92
CA ASP A 16 17.87 -6.21 23.60
C ASP A 16 18.78 -7.19 24.38
N PRO A 17 18.21 -8.13 25.17
CA PRO A 17 19.01 -9.00 26.04
C PRO A 17 19.81 -10.07 25.28
N GLY A 18 19.45 -10.40 24.04
CA GLY A 18 20.14 -11.42 23.24
C GLY A 18 21.32 -10.88 22.45
N THR A 19 21.24 -9.63 21.99
CA THR A 19 22.20 -9.01 21.06
C THR A 19 22.93 -7.82 21.65
N GLY A 20 22.42 -7.23 22.73
CA GLY A 20 22.92 -5.96 23.28
C GLY A 20 22.56 -4.73 22.44
N ALA A 21 21.80 -4.88 21.36
CA ALA A 21 21.39 -3.77 20.51
C ALA A 21 20.40 -2.84 21.22
N ARG A 22 20.54 -1.53 21.02
CA ARG A 22 19.56 -0.55 21.50
C ARG A 22 18.31 -0.58 20.61
N VAL A 23 17.15 -0.83 21.20
CA VAL A 23 15.83 -0.81 20.53
C VAL A 23 15.01 0.35 21.09
N THR A 24 14.26 1.04 20.23
CA THR A 24 13.34 2.11 20.65
C THR A 24 11.94 1.86 20.11
N ARG A 25 10.96 1.74 21.01
CA ARG A 25 9.54 1.68 20.67
C ARG A 25 9.02 3.10 20.45
N LEU A 26 8.30 3.32 19.35
CA LEU A 26 7.83 4.66 18.93
C LEU A 26 6.35 4.92 19.27
N THR A 27 5.59 3.86 19.55
CA THR A 27 4.14 3.94 19.81
C THR A 27 3.79 3.32 21.17
N PRO A 28 2.66 3.72 21.77
CA PRO A 28 2.17 3.11 23.00
C PRO A 28 1.83 1.62 22.79
N PRO A 29 2.12 0.75 23.77
CA PRO A 29 1.82 -0.68 23.69
C PRO A 29 0.32 -1.01 23.77
N GLU A 30 -0.49 -0.11 24.32
CA GLU A 30 -1.94 -0.27 24.49
C GLU A 30 -2.76 0.11 23.25
N VAL A 31 -2.15 0.70 22.22
CA VAL A 31 -2.80 1.06 20.96
C VAL A 31 -2.23 0.22 19.83
N LEU A 32 -3.09 -0.43 19.05
CA LEU A 32 -2.68 -1.17 17.86
C LEU A 32 -2.04 -0.21 16.87
N CYS A 33 -0.77 -0.48 16.55
CA CYS A 33 0.01 0.26 15.57
C CYS A 33 0.81 -0.71 14.70
N HIS A 34 0.97 -0.40 13.42
CA HIS A 34 1.82 -1.16 12.52
C HIS A 34 2.39 -0.28 11.41
N ARG A 35 3.48 -0.74 10.79
CA ARG A 35 4.04 -0.09 9.60
C ARG A 35 3.37 -0.60 8.32
N ASN A 36 3.51 0.14 7.22
CA ASN A 36 3.05 -0.27 5.89
C ASN A 36 3.87 -1.47 5.34
N TYR A 37 3.74 -1.88 4.06
CA TYR A 37 4.59 -2.93 3.48
C TYR A 37 6.04 -2.47 3.29
N PHE A 38 7.01 -3.39 3.38
CA PHE A 38 8.44 -3.04 3.49
C PHE A 38 9.05 -2.46 2.22
N TYR A 39 8.47 -2.74 1.07
CA TYR A 39 8.87 -2.19 -0.22
C TYR A 39 8.24 -0.81 -0.51
N GLN A 40 7.33 -0.34 0.35
CA GLN A 40 6.64 0.94 0.20
C GLN A 40 7.32 2.02 1.03
N LYS A 41 7.65 3.16 0.41
CA LYS A 41 8.34 4.29 1.06
C LYS A 41 7.52 4.80 2.25
N CYS A 42 8.12 4.79 3.45
CA CYS A 42 7.49 5.29 4.67
C CYS A 42 8.33 6.30 5.46
N PHE A 43 9.60 6.51 5.07
CA PHE A 43 10.42 7.59 5.63
C PHE A 43 10.54 8.72 4.61
N THR A 44 10.57 9.95 5.09
CA THR A 44 10.98 11.10 4.29
C THR A 44 12.46 11.03 3.94
N GLN A 45 12.90 11.77 2.92
CA GLN A 45 14.29 11.74 2.43
C GLN A 45 15.30 12.12 3.51
N ASP A 46 14.93 13.05 4.40
CA ASP A 46 15.75 13.46 5.55
C ASP A 46 15.67 12.49 6.74
N GLY A 47 14.84 11.44 6.64
CA GLY A 47 14.59 10.45 7.70
C GLY A 47 13.87 10.99 8.93
N ARG A 48 13.41 12.25 8.92
CA ARG A 48 12.78 12.91 10.06
C ARG A 48 11.37 12.39 10.32
N GLN A 49 10.59 12.22 9.27
CA GLN A 49 9.19 11.81 9.37
C GLN A 49 9.01 10.35 8.97
N LEU A 50 8.05 9.69 9.64
CA LEU A 50 7.71 8.28 9.45
C LEU A 50 6.19 8.12 9.29
N LEU A 51 5.77 7.58 8.15
CA LEU A 51 4.41 7.11 7.91
C LEU A 51 4.17 5.80 8.64
N PHE A 52 3.05 5.72 9.37
CA PHE A 52 2.58 4.50 10.01
C PHE A 52 1.06 4.49 10.13
N ALA A 53 0.50 3.39 10.61
CA ALA A 53 -0.92 3.28 10.89
C ALA A 53 -1.16 2.94 12.36
N ALA A 54 -2.27 3.46 12.90
CA ALA A 54 -2.67 3.25 14.29
C ALA A 54 -4.19 3.36 14.47
N GLU A 55 -4.68 2.86 15.60
CA GLU A 55 -6.10 2.92 15.99
C GLU A 55 -6.37 3.95 17.10
N PHE A 56 -5.68 5.09 17.09
CA PHE A 56 -5.88 6.12 18.13
C PHE A 56 -7.28 6.74 18.13
N ASP A 57 -7.98 6.73 16.99
CA ASP A 57 -9.30 7.34 16.84
C ASP A 57 -10.46 6.33 16.78
N GLY A 58 -10.20 5.06 17.06
CA GLY A 58 -11.18 3.96 16.96
C GLY A 58 -11.25 3.32 15.56
N HIS A 59 -10.53 3.85 14.58
CA HIS A 59 -10.36 3.25 13.26
C HIS A 59 -8.88 3.16 12.91
N ARG A 60 -8.53 2.21 12.03
CA ARG A 60 -7.14 2.05 11.61
C ARG A 60 -6.82 3.05 10.51
N ASN A 61 -6.15 4.13 10.88
CA ASN A 61 -5.86 5.28 10.02
C ASN A 61 -4.37 5.52 9.87
N TYR A 62 -4.00 6.35 8.89
CA TYR A 62 -2.63 6.78 8.65
C TYR A 62 -2.23 7.98 9.50
N TYR A 63 -0.98 7.96 9.94
CA TYR A 63 -0.35 9.01 10.75
C TYR A 63 1.06 9.31 10.22
N LEU A 64 1.49 10.57 10.37
CA LEU A 64 2.86 11.00 10.07
C LEU A 64 3.55 11.42 11.37
N LEU A 65 4.50 10.59 11.82
CA LEU A 65 5.30 10.84 13.01
C LEU A 65 6.51 11.72 12.67
N ASP A 66 6.63 12.89 13.30
CA ASP A 66 7.89 13.61 13.44
C ASP A 66 8.70 12.99 14.59
N ARG A 67 9.82 12.33 14.25
CA ARG A 67 10.64 11.59 15.22
C ARG A 67 11.40 12.50 16.18
N GLN A 68 11.66 13.75 15.81
CA GLN A 68 12.38 14.71 16.65
C GLN A 68 11.43 15.33 17.67
N GLN A 69 10.25 15.74 17.22
CA GLN A 69 9.20 16.33 18.07
C GLN A 69 8.42 15.28 18.86
N ARG A 70 8.49 14.00 18.43
CA ARG A 70 7.69 12.89 18.96
C ARG A 70 6.19 13.17 18.86
N GLN A 71 5.80 13.78 17.76
CA GLN A 71 4.42 14.15 17.47
C GLN A 71 3.95 13.46 16.20
N ALA A 72 2.77 12.86 16.25
CA ALA A 72 2.13 12.26 15.09
C ALA A 72 0.89 13.05 14.68
N VAL A 73 0.82 13.45 13.41
CA VAL A 73 -0.36 14.08 12.82
C VAL A 73 -1.22 13.01 12.16
N GLN A 74 -2.53 13.02 12.42
CA GLN A 74 -3.50 12.14 11.76
C GLN A 74 -3.72 12.57 10.29
N LEU A 75 -3.41 11.69 9.34
CA LEU A 75 -3.49 11.96 7.89
C LEU A 75 -4.81 11.53 7.25
N THR A 76 -5.50 10.55 7.80
CA THR A 76 -6.77 10.01 7.29
C THR A 76 -7.75 9.76 8.44
N GLU A 77 -9.03 9.60 8.13
CA GLU A 77 -10.08 9.37 9.12
C GLU A 77 -11.19 8.43 8.61
N GLY A 78 -11.98 7.91 9.55
CA GLY A 78 -13.06 6.97 9.27
C GLY A 78 -12.56 5.55 8.94
N ALA A 79 -13.48 4.66 8.57
CA ALA A 79 -13.16 3.29 8.21
C ALA A 79 -12.69 3.13 6.76
N GLY A 80 -12.12 1.97 6.44
CA GLY A 80 -11.88 1.52 5.07
C GLY A 80 -10.48 1.74 4.50
N ASP A 81 -9.53 2.25 5.29
CA ASP A 81 -8.15 2.42 4.85
C ASP A 81 -7.45 1.05 4.70
N ASN A 82 -6.87 0.80 3.53
CA ASN A 82 -5.82 -0.20 3.42
C ASN A 82 -4.53 0.40 3.98
N THR A 83 -4.24 0.08 5.24
CA THR A 83 -3.11 0.64 6.00
C THR A 83 -1.76 -0.02 5.74
N PHE A 84 -1.70 -1.00 4.83
CA PHE A 84 -0.45 -1.66 4.44
C PHE A 84 0.11 -1.15 3.12
N GLY A 85 -0.75 -0.84 2.15
CA GLY A 85 -0.31 -0.48 0.80
C GLY A 85 0.16 0.97 0.61
N GLY A 86 -0.18 1.86 1.54
CA GLY A 86 0.11 3.29 1.39
C GLY A 86 1.61 3.65 1.48
N PHE A 87 1.97 4.74 0.79
CA PHE A 87 3.35 5.18 0.63
C PHE A 87 3.46 6.70 0.46
N LEU A 88 4.64 7.23 0.80
CA LEU A 88 4.99 8.63 0.59
C LEU A 88 5.51 8.87 -0.84
N SER A 89 5.17 10.01 -1.44
CA SER A 89 5.76 10.45 -2.71
C SER A 89 7.27 10.72 -2.57
N PRO A 90 8.06 10.64 -3.66
CA PRO A 90 9.51 10.88 -3.65
C PRO A 90 9.90 12.26 -3.11
N ASP A 91 9.06 13.26 -3.37
CA ASP A 91 9.20 14.67 -2.97
C ASP A 91 8.64 14.98 -1.57
N ASP A 92 8.18 13.97 -0.83
CA ASP A 92 7.64 14.09 0.53
C ASP A 92 6.42 15.04 0.65
N ARG A 93 5.66 15.22 -0.42
CA ARG A 93 4.47 16.09 -0.44
C ARG A 93 3.15 15.36 -0.29
N PHE A 94 3.10 14.08 -0.63
CA PHE A 94 1.86 13.33 -0.71
C PHE A 94 1.96 11.96 -0.03
N LEU A 95 0.83 11.52 0.54
CA LEU A 95 0.53 10.13 0.83
C LEU A 95 -0.40 9.60 -0.25
N TYR A 96 -0.10 8.43 -0.81
CA TYR A 96 -1.04 7.65 -1.62
C TYR A 96 -1.49 6.42 -0.86
N TYR A 97 -2.78 6.10 -0.90
CA TYR A 97 -3.34 4.91 -0.26
C TYR A 97 -4.64 4.49 -0.91
N VAL A 98 -5.15 3.29 -0.58
CA VAL A 98 -6.45 2.82 -1.05
C VAL A 98 -7.47 2.89 0.07
N LYS A 99 -8.64 3.48 -0.20
CA LYS A 99 -9.79 3.47 0.70
C LYS A 99 -10.94 2.64 0.10
N ASN A 100 -11.64 1.91 0.95
CA ASN A 100 -12.79 1.07 0.59
C ASN A 100 -12.49 0.14 -0.60
N GLU A 101 -11.26 -0.38 -0.64
CA GLU A 101 -10.75 -1.36 -1.62
C GLU A 101 -10.73 -0.90 -3.09
N ARG A 102 -11.24 0.31 -3.39
CA ARG A 102 -11.53 0.75 -4.76
C ARG A 102 -11.02 2.14 -5.08
N GLU A 103 -10.85 2.99 -4.08
CA GLU A 103 -10.47 4.39 -4.31
C GLU A 103 -8.98 4.55 -4.03
N LEU A 104 -8.20 4.72 -5.09
CA LEU A 104 -6.84 5.21 -4.96
C LEU A 104 -6.92 6.70 -4.62
N ARG A 105 -6.50 7.04 -3.41
CA ARG A 105 -6.55 8.40 -2.87
C ARG A 105 -5.15 8.99 -2.73
N ARG A 106 -5.11 10.31 -2.80
CA ARG A 106 -3.92 11.15 -2.55
C ARG A 106 -4.25 12.14 -1.44
N VAL A 107 -3.40 12.21 -0.44
CA VAL A 107 -3.45 13.20 0.65
C VAL A 107 -2.26 14.13 0.53
N THR A 108 -2.50 15.45 0.49
CA THR A 108 -1.44 16.46 0.58
C THR A 108 -0.99 16.56 2.04
N LEU A 109 0.29 16.31 2.33
CA LEU A 109 0.75 16.18 3.72
C LEU A 109 0.70 17.49 4.51
N SER A 110 0.88 18.63 3.85
CA SER A 110 0.88 19.95 4.51
C SER A 110 -0.52 20.45 4.89
N THR A 111 -1.54 20.14 4.07
CA THR A 111 -2.92 20.64 4.26
C THR A 111 -3.90 19.56 4.68
N GLN A 112 -3.49 18.30 4.61
CA GLN A 112 -4.34 17.12 4.77
C GLN A 112 -5.52 17.08 3.78
N GLU A 113 -5.51 17.90 2.72
CA GLU A 113 -6.49 17.81 1.63
C GLU A 113 -6.38 16.45 0.95
N GLU A 114 -7.53 15.86 0.60
CA GLU A 114 -7.59 14.52 0.03
C GLU A 114 -8.44 14.48 -1.23
N SER A 115 -7.96 13.75 -2.23
CA SER A 115 -8.59 13.59 -3.53
C SER A 115 -8.51 12.14 -4.00
N THR A 116 -9.52 11.69 -4.74
CA THR A 116 -9.48 10.39 -5.43
C THR A 116 -8.81 10.58 -6.79
N VAL A 117 -7.73 9.85 -7.03
CA VAL A 117 -6.98 9.88 -8.30
C VAL A 117 -7.56 8.88 -9.29
N TYR A 118 -7.94 7.70 -8.81
CA TYR A 118 -8.52 6.64 -9.61
C TYR A 118 -9.51 5.83 -8.78
N ARG A 119 -10.57 5.35 -9.45
CA ARG A 119 -11.53 4.44 -8.85
C ARG A 119 -11.63 3.19 -9.71
N VAL A 120 -11.43 2.03 -9.08
CA VAL A 120 -11.61 0.71 -9.74
C VAL A 120 -13.06 0.61 -10.25
N PRO A 121 -13.27 0.33 -11.56
CA PRO A 121 -14.60 0.18 -12.15
C PRO A 121 -15.41 -0.93 -11.48
N GLU A 122 -16.74 -0.87 -11.59
CA GLU A 122 -17.62 -1.86 -10.96
C GLU A 122 -17.36 -3.28 -11.47
N GLU A 123 -16.88 -3.46 -12.69
CA GLU A 123 -16.67 -4.77 -13.30
C GLU A 123 -15.39 -5.46 -12.79
N TRP A 124 -14.60 -4.76 -11.97
CA TRP A 124 -13.28 -5.20 -11.53
C TRP A 124 -13.11 -5.08 -10.01
N VAL A 125 -12.19 -5.87 -9.47
CA VAL A 125 -11.77 -5.84 -8.07
C VAL A 125 -10.28 -5.54 -8.02
N GLY A 126 -9.88 -4.51 -7.28
CA GLY A 126 -8.46 -4.20 -7.05
C GLY A 126 -7.79 -5.33 -6.27
N TYR A 127 -6.60 -5.74 -6.72
CA TYR A 127 -5.88 -6.87 -6.12
C TYR A 127 -4.41 -6.54 -5.89
N GLY A 128 -3.94 -6.83 -4.68
CA GLY A 128 -2.58 -6.51 -4.24
C GLY A 128 -2.39 -5.04 -3.89
N THR A 129 -1.16 -4.55 -4.11
CA THR A 129 -0.73 -3.20 -3.74
C THR A 129 -0.35 -2.40 -4.98
N TRP A 130 -0.71 -1.12 -5.02
CA TRP A 130 -0.27 -0.19 -6.06
C TRP A 130 1.18 0.24 -5.84
N VAL A 131 1.98 0.28 -6.91
CA VAL A 131 3.41 0.62 -6.83
C VAL A 131 3.74 1.74 -7.80
N ALA A 132 4.33 2.82 -7.29
CA ALA A 132 4.69 4.00 -8.07
C ALA A 132 5.92 3.74 -8.93
N ASN A 133 6.01 4.42 -10.07
CA ASN A 133 7.29 4.62 -10.72
C ASN A 133 8.17 5.58 -9.90
N SER A 134 9.47 5.65 -10.21
CA SER A 134 10.43 6.46 -9.44
C SER A 134 10.09 7.95 -9.42
N GLU A 135 9.58 8.50 -10.52
CA GLU A 135 9.16 9.90 -10.62
C GLU A 135 7.77 10.17 -10.00
N CYS A 136 7.07 9.10 -9.56
CA CYS A 136 5.73 9.17 -8.97
C CYS A 136 4.72 9.94 -9.84
N THR A 137 4.78 9.68 -11.14
CA THR A 137 3.82 10.18 -12.15
C THR A 137 2.83 9.11 -12.58
N SER A 138 3.10 7.84 -12.27
CA SER A 138 2.23 6.71 -12.61
C SER A 138 2.29 5.62 -11.54
N LEU A 139 1.23 4.81 -11.47
CA LEU A 139 1.15 3.61 -10.63
C LEU A 139 0.88 2.37 -11.48
N VAL A 140 1.46 1.24 -11.09
CA VAL A 140 1.00 -0.07 -11.56
C VAL A 140 0.14 -0.77 -10.51
N GLY A 141 -0.84 -1.51 -10.98
CA GLY A 141 -1.74 -2.29 -10.14
C GLY A 141 -2.38 -3.45 -10.93
N ILE A 142 -2.90 -4.43 -10.21
CA ILE A 142 -3.64 -5.55 -10.79
C ILE A 142 -5.10 -5.46 -10.39
N GLU A 143 -5.96 -5.83 -11.33
CA GLU A 143 -7.37 -5.98 -11.11
C GLU A 143 -7.85 -7.33 -11.63
N ILE A 144 -8.82 -7.92 -10.92
CA ILE A 144 -9.45 -9.20 -11.25
C ILE A 144 -10.88 -8.92 -11.70
N ASP A 145 -11.36 -9.60 -12.75
CA ASP A 145 -12.77 -9.54 -13.15
C ASP A 145 -13.67 -9.92 -11.98
N ARG A 146 -14.67 -9.08 -11.66
CA ARG A 146 -15.54 -9.32 -10.51
C ARG A 146 -16.25 -10.68 -10.57
N ARG A 147 -16.54 -11.20 -11.77
CA ARG A 147 -17.21 -12.50 -11.96
C ARG A 147 -16.30 -13.68 -11.63
N ASP A 148 -14.99 -13.48 -11.72
CA ASP A 148 -14.01 -14.51 -11.41
C ASP A 148 -13.53 -14.42 -9.96
N TRP A 149 -13.59 -13.23 -9.35
CA TRP A 149 -13.12 -12.97 -8.00
C TRP A 149 -13.87 -13.78 -6.93
N MET A 150 -13.12 -14.21 -5.90
CA MET A 150 -13.65 -14.80 -4.68
C MET A 150 -12.81 -14.38 -3.47
N PRO A 151 -13.40 -14.25 -2.28
CA PRO A 151 -12.65 -13.99 -1.06
C PRO A 151 -11.77 -15.19 -0.72
N LEU A 152 -10.46 -14.98 -0.60
CA LEU A 152 -9.50 -16.02 -0.25
C LEU A 152 -9.51 -16.28 1.26
N THR A 153 -10.39 -17.17 1.73
CA THR A 153 -10.60 -17.43 3.16
C THR A 153 -9.69 -18.52 3.74
N ASP A 154 -9.19 -19.42 2.89
CA ASP A 154 -8.39 -20.58 3.29
C ASP A 154 -7.59 -21.17 2.11
N TRP A 155 -6.81 -22.21 2.40
CA TRP A 155 -5.95 -22.88 1.42
C TRP A 155 -6.71 -23.63 0.33
N GLN A 156 -7.92 -24.12 0.59
CA GLN A 156 -8.73 -24.82 -0.41
C GLN A 156 -9.31 -23.83 -1.42
N VAL A 157 -9.78 -22.67 -0.94
CA VAL A 157 -10.23 -21.57 -1.80
C VAL A 157 -9.05 -21.02 -2.60
N PHE A 158 -7.87 -20.87 -1.99
CA PHE A 158 -6.64 -20.47 -2.70
C PHE A 158 -6.32 -21.40 -3.89
N HIS A 159 -6.33 -22.71 -3.67
CA HIS A 159 -6.09 -23.68 -4.74
C HIS A 159 -7.19 -23.64 -5.82
N THR A 160 -8.45 -23.50 -5.41
CA THR A 160 -9.60 -23.38 -6.32
C THR A 160 -9.52 -22.12 -7.18
N PHE A 161 -9.11 -21.00 -6.57
CA PHE A 161 -8.96 -19.74 -7.27
C PHE A 161 -7.85 -19.81 -8.32
N PHE A 162 -6.71 -20.42 -7.97
CA PHE A 162 -5.64 -20.70 -8.91
C PHE A 162 -6.10 -21.54 -10.12
N THR A 163 -6.80 -22.66 -9.88
CA THR A 163 -7.21 -23.56 -10.98
C THR A 163 -8.29 -22.99 -11.88
N LYS A 164 -9.10 -22.04 -11.39
CA LYS A 164 -10.10 -21.31 -12.19
C LYS A 164 -9.51 -20.40 -13.24
N LYS A 165 -8.21 -20.06 -13.17
CA LYS A 165 -7.53 -19.17 -14.13
C LYS A 165 -8.28 -17.82 -14.29
N PRO A 166 -8.46 -17.06 -13.20
CA PRO A 166 -9.24 -15.83 -13.21
C PRO A 166 -8.70 -14.83 -14.23
N ARG A 167 -9.60 -14.09 -14.88
CA ARG A 167 -9.22 -13.01 -15.78
C ARG A 167 -8.66 -11.84 -14.97
N CYS A 168 -7.36 -11.64 -15.08
CA CYS A 168 -6.65 -10.55 -14.42
C CYS A 168 -6.08 -9.59 -15.46
N ARG A 169 -6.01 -8.30 -15.10
CA ARG A 169 -5.34 -7.27 -15.88
C ARG A 169 -4.32 -6.53 -15.03
N LEU A 170 -3.14 -6.30 -15.62
CA LEU A 170 -2.12 -5.39 -15.13
C LEU A 170 -2.32 -4.05 -15.84
N LEU A 171 -2.45 -2.98 -15.06
CA LEU A 171 -2.69 -1.64 -15.57
C LEU A 171 -1.66 -0.63 -15.06
N ARG A 172 -1.50 0.44 -15.83
CA ARG A 172 -0.83 1.68 -15.44
C ARG A 172 -1.88 2.77 -15.25
N VAL A 173 -1.82 3.50 -14.14
CA VAL A 173 -2.66 4.68 -13.86
C VAL A 173 -1.78 5.91 -13.86
N ASP A 174 -2.09 6.88 -14.73
CA ASP A 174 -1.45 8.20 -14.72
C ASP A 174 -1.97 9.03 -13.55
N LEU A 175 -1.06 9.51 -12.69
CA LEU A 175 -1.41 10.19 -11.43
C LEU A 175 -1.88 11.63 -11.63
N HIS A 176 -1.68 12.22 -12.81
CA HIS A 176 -2.13 13.58 -13.11
C HIS A 176 -3.58 13.59 -13.63
N SER A 177 -3.87 12.70 -14.58
CA SER A 177 -5.15 12.63 -15.29
C SER A 177 -6.12 11.58 -14.72
N GLY A 178 -5.63 10.62 -13.93
CA GLY A 178 -6.41 9.47 -13.46
C GLY A 178 -6.67 8.41 -14.55
N LYS A 179 -6.09 8.57 -15.75
CA LYS A 179 -6.31 7.64 -16.86
C LYS A 179 -5.61 6.31 -16.59
N ALA A 180 -6.38 5.22 -16.65
CA ALA A 180 -5.88 3.86 -16.60
C ALA A 180 -5.67 3.27 -18.00
N THR A 181 -4.55 2.57 -18.20
CA THR A 181 -4.22 1.83 -19.43
C THR A 181 -3.84 0.40 -19.08
N VAL A 182 -4.48 -0.58 -19.71
CA VAL A 182 -4.12 -2.00 -19.57
C VAL A 182 -2.84 -2.27 -20.35
N ILE A 183 -1.82 -2.79 -19.70
CA ILE A 183 -0.54 -3.15 -20.34
C ILE A 183 -0.37 -4.65 -20.53
N HIS A 184 -1.06 -5.46 -19.73
CA HIS A 184 -1.11 -6.90 -19.89
C HIS A 184 -2.44 -7.45 -19.35
N GLN A 185 -2.99 -8.48 -20.00
CA GLN A 185 -4.22 -9.15 -19.55
C GLN A 185 -4.15 -10.63 -19.89
N ALA A 186 -4.51 -11.48 -18.93
CA ALA A 186 -4.46 -12.93 -19.09
C ALA A 186 -5.57 -13.63 -18.29
N ALA A 187 -5.96 -14.82 -18.73
CA ALA A 187 -6.73 -15.78 -17.94
C ALA A 187 -5.75 -16.58 -17.07
N THR A 188 -5.17 -15.91 -16.09
CA THR A 188 -4.17 -16.43 -15.15
C THR A 188 -4.20 -15.52 -13.94
N TRP A 189 -4.01 -16.09 -12.74
CA TRP A 189 -3.96 -15.29 -11.53
C TRP A 189 -2.67 -14.48 -11.49
N LEU A 190 -2.78 -13.18 -11.79
CA LEU A 190 -1.67 -12.25 -11.76
C LEU A 190 -1.54 -11.64 -10.35
N GLY A 191 -0.31 -11.36 -9.91
CA GLY A 191 -0.04 -10.73 -8.62
C GLY A 191 1.19 -9.81 -8.63
N HIS A 192 1.32 -9.08 -7.52
CA HIS A 192 2.50 -8.30 -7.12
C HIS A 192 3.20 -7.52 -8.24
N PRO A 193 2.51 -6.52 -8.85
CA PRO A 193 3.12 -5.69 -9.87
C PRO A 193 4.08 -4.67 -9.24
N ILE A 194 5.28 -4.52 -9.79
CA ILE A 194 6.28 -3.58 -9.33
C ILE A 194 6.95 -2.89 -10.53
N TYR A 195 7.07 -1.57 -10.48
CA TYR A 195 7.93 -0.86 -11.42
C TYR A 195 9.39 -1.18 -11.15
N ARG A 196 10.20 -1.29 -12.21
CA ARG A 196 11.65 -1.27 -12.07
C ARG A 196 12.08 0.14 -11.65
N PRO A 197 12.91 0.29 -10.59
CA PRO A 197 13.40 1.61 -10.20
C PRO A 197 14.18 2.29 -11.33
N ASN A 198 13.84 3.55 -11.61
CA ASN A 198 14.44 4.42 -12.63
C ASN A 198 14.31 3.89 -14.07
N ASP A 199 13.35 3.00 -14.35
CA ASP A 199 13.08 2.46 -15.68
C ASP A 199 11.59 2.12 -15.83
N ASP A 200 10.81 3.12 -16.22
CA ASP A 200 9.36 3.01 -16.41
C ASP A 200 8.95 2.10 -17.57
N SER A 201 9.90 1.69 -18.42
CA SER A 201 9.62 0.76 -19.50
C SER A 201 9.39 -0.66 -18.98
N CYS A 202 9.99 -1.01 -17.84
CA CYS A 202 9.98 -2.35 -17.28
C CYS A 202 9.10 -2.46 -16.03
N VAL A 203 8.13 -3.37 -16.08
CA VAL A 203 7.27 -3.73 -14.96
C VAL A 203 7.39 -5.22 -14.70
N ALA A 204 7.77 -5.60 -13.48
CA ALA A 204 7.71 -6.98 -13.04
C ALA A 204 6.35 -7.30 -12.43
N PHE A 205 5.88 -8.53 -12.62
CA PHE A 205 4.68 -9.08 -11.98
C PHE A 205 4.87 -10.59 -11.78
N CYS A 206 3.90 -11.25 -11.13
CA CYS A 206 3.95 -12.68 -10.94
C CYS A 206 2.68 -13.42 -11.37
N HIS A 207 2.83 -14.72 -11.58
CA HIS A 207 1.73 -15.68 -11.55
C HIS A 207 1.60 -16.22 -10.11
N GLU A 208 0.46 -15.95 -9.50
CA GLU A 208 0.11 -16.42 -8.16
C GLU A 208 -0.35 -17.89 -8.18
N GLY A 209 -0.33 -18.54 -7.01
CA GLY A 209 -0.76 -19.93 -6.84
C GLY A 209 0.20 -20.78 -6.02
N PRO A 210 -0.03 -22.11 -5.94
CA PRO A 210 0.84 -23.02 -5.21
C PRO A 210 2.24 -23.08 -5.82
N HIS A 211 3.27 -23.11 -4.98
CA HIS A 211 4.67 -23.04 -5.41
C HIS A 211 5.05 -24.13 -6.41
N ASP A 212 4.55 -25.35 -6.22
CA ASP A 212 4.80 -26.53 -7.05
C ASP A 212 3.92 -26.63 -8.32
N ARG A 213 3.00 -25.68 -8.50
CA ARG A 213 2.03 -25.66 -9.62
C ARG A 213 2.20 -24.49 -10.57
N VAL A 214 2.91 -23.45 -10.13
CA VAL A 214 3.26 -22.31 -10.99
C VAL A 214 4.56 -22.64 -11.72
N ASP A 215 4.50 -22.65 -13.06
CA ASP A 215 5.65 -22.93 -13.93
C ASP A 215 6.75 -21.86 -13.81
N ALA A 216 6.53 -20.68 -14.41
CA ALA A 216 7.35 -19.51 -14.19
C ALA A 216 6.60 -18.50 -13.31
N ARG A 217 7.18 -18.16 -12.15
CA ARG A 217 6.54 -17.25 -11.19
C ARG A 217 6.71 -15.78 -11.55
N MET A 218 7.91 -15.35 -11.95
CA MET A 218 8.21 -13.94 -12.19
C MET A 218 8.26 -13.64 -13.69
N TRP A 219 7.63 -12.53 -14.08
CA TRP A 219 7.52 -12.08 -15.45
C TRP A 219 7.86 -10.59 -15.54
N LEU A 220 8.35 -10.16 -16.70
CA LEU A 220 8.68 -8.77 -17.01
C LEU A 220 7.94 -8.36 -18.28
N ILE A 221 7.43 -7.13 -18.33
CA ILE A 221 6.89 -6.48 -19.52
C ILE A 221 7.47 -5.07 -19.68
#